data_AF-A0A6G0VVY6-F1
#
_entry.id   AF-A0A6G0VVY6-F1
#
_cell.length_a   1.000
_cell.length_b   1.000
_cell.length_c   1.000
_cell.angle_alpha   90.00
_cell.angle_beta   90.00
_cell.angle_gamma   90.00
#
_symmetry.space_group_name_H-M   'P 1'
#
loop_
_entity.id
_entity.type
_entity.pdbx_description
1 polymer ?
#
loop_
_entity_poly.entity_id
_entity_poly.type
_entity_poly.pdbx_seq_one_letter_code
_entity_poly.pdbx_strand_id
1 'polypeptide(L)'
;MITSNVLRVAAINSVGDFVLFLGKVLVVTSTVLLGFKMLETKPGVLHLWVPLTVAGIFAYFVAHCFISVYEMVIDTIFMCFCEDCNLNDGVTQEYYMSKELMDFVESSQKVLRVGDGASN
;
A
#
# COMPACT_ATOMS: atom_id res chain seq x y z
N MET A 1 -12.52 -19.29 10.60
CA MET A 1 -11.03 -19.33 10.65
C MET A 1 -10.56 -17.89 10.49
N ILE A 2 -9.47 -17.48 11.15
CA ILE A 2 -8.90 -16.10 11.18
C ILE A 2 -9.49 -15.11 12.21
N THR A 3 -9.76 -15.50 13.46
CA THR A 3 -10.14 -14.51 14.52
C THR A 3 -9.15 -14.39 15.67
N SER A 4 -8.29 -15.38 15.90
CA SER A 4 -7.32 -15.37 17.01
C SER A 4 -6.20 -14.33 16.83
N ASN A 5 -5.95 -13.93 15.58
CA ASN A 5 -4.78 -13.15 15.20
C ASN A 5 -5.12 -11.92 14.34
N VAL A 6 -6.37 -11.51 14.43
CA VAL A 6 -6.92 -10.31 13.80
C VAL A 6 -6.05 -9.08 14.09
N LEU A 7 -5.51 -8.93 15.30
CA LEU A 7 -4.79 -7.73 15.70
C LEU A 7 -3.50 -7.50 14.88
N ARG A 8 -2.76 -8.56 14.55
CA ARG A 8 -1.50 -8.45 13.82
C ARG A 8 -1.71 -8.43 12.30
N VAL A 9 -2.73 -9.13 11.80
CA VAL A 9 -3.19 -8.97 10.41
C VAL A 9 -3.68 -7.54 10.18
N ALA A 10 -4.48 -7.01 11.11
CA ALA A 10 -4.93 -5.62 11.10
C ALA A 10 -3.75 -4.65 11.21
N ALA A 11 -2.73 -4.94 12.03
CA ALA A 11 -1.53 -4.11 12.11
C ALA A 11 -0.76 -4.08 10.78
N ILE A 12 -0.59 -5.22 10.09
CA ILE A 12 0.07 -5.27 8.77
C ILE A 12 -0.72 -4.51 7.72
N ASN A 13 -2.05 -4.73 7.65
CA ASN A 13 -2.92 -3.98 6.76
C ASN A 13 -2.84 -2.48 7.05
N SER A 14 -2.87 -2.13 8.33
CA SER A 14 -2.76 -0.74 8.80
C SER A 14 -1.42 -0.11 8.45
N VAL A 15 -0.31 -0.85 8.46
CA VAL A 15 1.00 -0.34 8.01
C VAL A 15 0.99 -0.11 6.50
N GLY A 16 0.41 -1.02 5.72
CA GLY A 16 0.22 -0.84 4.28
C GLY A 16 -0.58 0.43 3.97
N ASP A 17 -1.76 0.56 4.58
CA ASP A 17 -2.64 1.72 4.44
C ASP A 17 -1.92 3.02 4.85
N PHE A 18 -1.13 2.98 5.91
CA PHE A 18 -0.35 4.13 6.37
C PHE A 18 0.75 4.52 5.39
N VAL A 19 1.49 3.57 4.82
CA VAL A 19 2.52 3.82 3.81
C VAL A 19 1.89 4.43 2.56
N LEU A 20 0.74 3.93 2.14
CA LEU A 20 -0.01 4.45 1.01
C LEU A 20 -0.53 5.87 1.27
N PHE A 21 -1.04 6.12 2.48
CA PHE A 21 -1.42 7.47 2.93
C PHE A 21 -0.23 8.43 2.94
N LEU A 22 0.93 8.02 3.46
CA LEU A 22 2.15 8.82 3.44
C LEU A 22 2.58 9.14 2.01
N GLY A 23 2.49 8.19 1.07
CA GLY A 23 2.76 8.44 -0.34
C GLY A 23 1.90 9.56 -0.91
N LYS A 24 0.60 9.54 -0.61
CA LYS A 24 -0.34 10.59 -1.03
C LYS A 24 -0.01 11.95 -0.43
N VAL A 25 0.31 12.00 0.87
CA VAL A 25 0.70 13.24 1.56
C VAL A 25 2.02 13.79 1.02
N LEU A 26 3.01 12.94 0.78
CA LEU A 26 4.31 13.33 0.25
C LEU A 26 4.20 13.92 -1.16
N VAL A 27 3.40 13.31 -2.05
CA VAL A 27 3.17 13.81 -3.41
C VAL A 27 2.51 15.19 -3.35
N VAL A 28 1.40 15.34 -2.61
CA VAL A 28 0.69 16.62 -2.51
C VAL A 28 1.58 17.69 -1.88
N THR A 29 2.28 17.38 -0.79
CA THR A 29 3.15 18.34 -0.10
C THR A 29 4.32 18.76 -0.98
N SER A 30 4.96 17.82 -1.69
CA SER A 30 6.06 18.13 -2.62
C SER A 30 5.59 19.00 -3.77
N THR A 31 4.43 18.71 -4.37
CA THR A 31 3.86 19.53 -5.44
C THR A 31 3.56 20.95 -4.97
N VAL A 32 2.98 21.11 -3.78
CA VAL A 32 2.67 22.44 -3.22
C VAL A 32 3.94 23.21 -2.88
N LEU A 33 4.94 22.58 -2.25
CA LEU A 33 6.21 23.22 -1.90
C LEU A 33 7.00 23.65 -3.14
N LEU A 34 7.13 22.77 -4.13
CA LEU A 34 7.79 23.09 -5.40
C LEU A 34 7.04 24.17 -6.17
N GLY A 35 5.70 24.08 -6.22
CA GLY A 35 4.85 25.08 -6.84
C GLY A 35 4.98 26.46 -6.18
N PHE A 36 5.01 26.50 -4.84
CA PHE A 36 5.21 27.73 -4.07
C PHE A 36 6.58 28.33 -4.38
N LYS A 37 7.66 27.54 -4.30
CA LYS A 37 9.03 28.00 -4.60
C LYS A 37 9.19 28.51 -6.04
N MET A 38 8.62 27.82 -7.03
CA MET A 38 8.66 28.26 -8.42
C MET A 38 7.93 29.59 -8.64
N LEU A 39 6.82 29.81 -7.92
CA LEU A 39 5.95 30.95 -8.14
C LEU A 39 6.34 32.17 -7.30
N GLU A 40 6.94 31.97 -6.12
CA GLU A 40 7.61 32.99 -5.30
C GLU A 40 8.77 33.67 -6.05
N THR A 41 9.46 32.93 -6.93
CA THR A 41 10.61 33.44 -7.69
C THR A 41 10.19 34.34 -8.87
N LYS A 42 8.89 34.46 -9.18
CA LYS A 42 8.38 35.26 -10.30
C LYS A 42 7.69 36.54 -9.81
N PRO A 43 8.31 37.72 -9.95
CA PRO A 43 7.63 38.99 -9.64
C PRO A 43 6.49 39.24 -10.66
N GLY A 44 5.28 39.55 -10.17
CA GLY A 44 4.12 39.93 -10.99
C GLY A 44 2.95 38.93 -11.01
N VAL A 45 2.99 37.85 -10.23
CA VAL A 45 1.86 36.89 -10.14
C VAL A 45 0.83 37.40 -9.12
N LEU A 46 -0.27 38.00 -9.60
CA LEU A 46 -1.31 38.60 -8.75
C LEU A 46 -2.15 37.55 -7.98
N HIS A 47 -2.23 36.31 -8.46
CA HIS A 47 -3.04 35.23 -7.87
C HIS A 47 -2.26 33.92 -7.70
N LEU A 48 -1.33 33.90 -6.74
CA LEU A 48 -0.50 32.73 -6.39
C LEU A 48 -1.32 31.47 -6.03
N TRP A 49 -2.45 31.68 -5.35
CA TRP A 49 -3.25 30.61 -4.75
C TRP A 49 -4.01 29.75 -5.78
N VAL A 50 -4.41 30.34 -6.91
CA VAL A 50 -5.19 29.65 -7.95
C VAL A 50 -4.40 28.52 -8.61
N PRO A 51 -3.22 28.75 -9.22
CA PRO A 51 -2.42 27.68 -9.81
C PRO A 51 -1.92 26.68 -8.76
N LEU A 52 -1.65 27.12 -7.53
CA LEU A 52 -1.24 26.24 -6.43
C LEU A 52 -2.36 25.26 -6.04
N THR A 53 -3.61 25.75 -5.98
CA THR A 53 -4.78 24.93 -5.66
C THR A 53 -5.09 23.95 -6.79
N VAL A 54 -5.03 24.38 -8.05
CA VAL A 54 -5.23 23.51 -9.21
C VAL A 54 -4.17 22.41 -9.26
N ALA A 55 -2.90 22.76 -9.03
CA ALA A 55 -1.81 21.78 -8.96
C ALA A 55 -1.99 20.79 -7.81
N GLY A 56 -2.42 21.25 -6.63
CA GLY A 56 -2.72 20.40 -5.48
C GLY A 56 -3.87 19.41 -5.75
N ILE A 57 -4.94 19.87 -6.40
CA ILE A 57 -6.07 19.00 -6.80
C ILE A 57 -5.61 17.93 -7.79
N PHE A 58 -4.84 18.32 -8.82
CA PHE A 58 -4.29 17.36 -9.79
C PHE A 58 -3.37 16.33 -9.11
N ALA A 59 -2.47 16.78 -8.24
CA ALA A 59 -1.59 15.89 -7.48
C ALA A 59 -2.37 14.92 -6.58
N TYR A 60 -3.45 15.38 -5.96
CA TYR A 60 -4.33 14.52 -5.17
C TYR A 60 -4.96 13.41 -6.00
N PHE A 61 -5.52 13.73 -7.18
CA PHE A 61 -6.14 12.74 -8.06
C PHE A 61 -5.12 11.74 -8.58
N VAL A 62 -3.96 12.22 -9.02
CA VAL A 62 -2.86 11.36 -9.48
C VAL A 62 -2.44 10.40 -8.38
N ALA A 63 -2.16 10.92 -7.18
CA ALA A 63 -1.79 10.08 -6.04
C ALA A 63 -2.90 9.08 -5.68
N HIS A 64 -4.16 9.51 -5.66
CA HIS A 64 -5.29 8.62 -5.39
C HIS A 64 -5.41 7.49 -6.42
N CYS A 65 -5.27 7.79 -7.72
CA CYS A 65 -5.30 6.79 -8.77
C CYS A 65 -4.15 5.78 -8.65
N PHE A 66 -2.92 6.26 -8.39
CA PHE A 66 -1.77 5.37 -8.22
C PHE A 66 -1.91 4.43 -7.01
N ILE A 67 -2.36 4.96 -5.87
CA ILE A 67 -2.58 4.17 -4.67
C ILE A 67 -3.69 3.13 -4.90
N SER A 68 -4.80 3.51 -5.54
CA SER A 68 -5.88 2.58 -5.86
C SER A 68 -5.45 1.46 -6.80
N VAL A 69 -4.62 1.76 -7.80
CA VAL A 69 -4.05 0.72 -8.67
C VAL A 69 -3.11 -0.19 -7.90
N TYR A 70 -2.30 0.37 -6.99
CA TYR A 70 -1.42 -0.43 -6.14
C TYR A 70 -2.21 -1.41 -5.26
N GLU A 71 -3.27 -0.95 -4.60
CA GLU A 71 -4.18 -1.80 -3.81
C GLU A 71 -4.77 -2.93 -4.67
N MET A 72 -5.29 -2.62 -5.86
CA MET A 72 -5.81 -3.62 -6.79
C MET A 72 -4.78 -4.68 -7.19
N VAL A 73 -3.52 -4.28 -7.42
CA VAL A 73 -2.44 -5.20 -7.77
C VAL A 73 -2.13 -6.12 -6.59
N ILE A 74 -2.07 -5.59 -5.38
CA ILE A 74 -1.86 -6.38 -4.16
C ILE A 74 -2.99 -7.42 -4.00
N ASP A 75 -4.25 -7.01 -4.14
CA ASP A 75 -5.40 -7.92 -4.09
C ASP A 75 -5.31 -9.02 -5.16
N THR A 76 -4.91 -8.66 -6.38
CA THR A 76 -4.78 -9.61 -7.50
C THR A 76 -3.65 -10.61 -7.23
N ILE A 77 -2.50 -10.15 -6.72
CA ILE A 77 -1.39 -11.03 -6.35
C ILE A 77 -1.81 -12.02 -5.27
N PHE A 78 -2.54 -11.57 -4.25
CA PHE A 78 -3.06 -12.46 -3.21
C PHE A 78 -4.12 -13.43 -3.73
N MET A 79 -4.96 -13.01 -4.67
CA MET A 79 -5.92 -13.89 -5.33
C MET A 79 -5.22 -14.98 -6.13
N CYS A 80 -4.23 -14.62 -6.96
CA CYS A 80 -3.43 -15.56 -7.72
C CYS A 80 -2.64 -16.51 -6.80
N PHE A 81 -2.11 -15.99 -5.69
CA PHE A 81 -1.48 -16.80 -4.65
C PHE A 81 -2.43 -17.89 -4.12
N CYS A 82 -3.67 -17.50 -3.79
CA CYS A 82 -4.66 -18.42 -3.25
C CYS A 82 -5.08 -19.49 -4.27
N GLU A 83 -5.24 -19.09 -5.53
CA GLU A 83 -5.55 -19.99 -6.63
C GLU A 83 -4.40 -20.99 -6.90
N ASP A 84 -3.16 -20.50 -6.90
CA ASP A 84 -1.95 -21.33 -7.06
C ASP A 84 -1.81 -22.34 -5.91
N CYS A 85 -2.03 -21.92 -4.65
CA CYS A 85 -2.08 -22.83 -3.50
C CYS A 85 -3.17 -23.89 -3.57
N ASN A 86 -4.28 -23.61 -4.27
CA ASN A 86 -5.41 -24.54 -4.38
C ASN A 86 -5.25 -25.53 -5.54
N LEU A 87 -4.64 -25.11 -6.64
CA LEU A 87 -4.43 -25.95 -7.83
C LEU A 87 -3.16 -26.81 -7.72
N ASN A 88 -2.12 -26.28 -7.07
CA ASN A 88 -0.82 -26.93 -7.00
C ASN A 88 -0.55 -27.46 -5.59
N ASP A 89 0.10 -28.62 -5.49
CA ASP A 89 0.41 -29.29 -4.22
C ASP A 89 1.90 -29.16 -3.83
N GLY A 90 2.70 -28.51 -4.69
CA GLY A 90 4.15 -28.36 -4.51
C GLY A 90 4.95 -29.66 -4.66
N VAL A 91 4.30 -30.78 -5.02
CA VAL A 91 4.90 -32.12 -5.08
C VAL A 91 4.71 -32.75 -6.46
N THR A 92 3.48 -32.79 -6.97
CA THR A 92 3.16 -33.23 -8.34
C THR A 92 3.07 -32.06 -9.30
N GLN A 93 2.65 -30.88 -8.82
CA GLN A 93 2.68 -29.63 -9.56
C GLN A 93 3.38 -28.56 -8.72
N GLU A 94 4.43 -27.94 -9.28
CA GLU A 94 5.20 -26.89 -8.59
C GLU A 94 4.38 -25.61 -8.47
N TYR A 95 4.57 -24.88 -7.36
CA TYR A 95 3.99 -23.55 -7.17
C TYR A 95 4.59 -22.53 -8.14
N TYR A 96 3.74 -21.75 -8.79
CA TYR A 96 4.14 -20.66 -9.68
C TYR A 96 4.32 -19.32 -8.95
N MET A 97 3.77 -19.19 -7.74
CA MET A 97 3.93 -17.99 -6.93
C MET A 97 5.38 -17.72 -6.51
N SER A 98 5.66 -16.50 -6.06
CA SER A 98 6.99 -16.16 -5.53
C SER A 98 7.23 -16.82 -4.17
N LYS A 99 8.43 -17.38 -3.99
CA LYS A 99 8.86 -17.97 -2.72
C LYS A 99 8.85 -16.96 -1.58
N GLU A 100 9.23 -15.71 -1.85
CA GLU A 100 9.20 -14.63 -0.85
C GLU A 100 7.78 -14.35 -0.34
N LEU A 101 6.78 -14.36 -1.22
CA LEU A 101 5.39 -14.16 -0.81
C LEU A 101 4.90 -15.33 0.04
N MET A 102 5.24 -16.56 -0.36
CA MET A 102 4.93 -17.77 0.42
C MET A 102 5.57 -17.73 1.80
N ASP A 103 6.86 -17.44 1.88
CA ASP A 103 7.60 -17.32 3.14
C ASP A 103 7.05 -16.19 4.01
N PHE A 104 6.66 -15.05 3.41
CA PHE A 104 6.06 -13.94 4.12
C PHE A 104 4.69 -14.30 4.71
N VAL A 105 3.83 -14.97 3.92
CA VAL A 105 2.51 -15.42 4.36
C VAL A 105 2.64 -16.49 5.45
N GLU A 106 3.51 -17.47 5.28
CA GLU A 106 3.78 -18.51 6.28
C GLU A 106 4.38 -17.91 7.57
N SER A 107 5.36 -17.03 7.45
CA SER A 107 5.98 -16.36 8.59
C SER A 107 4.95 -15.55 9.36
N SER A 108 4.08 -14.84 8.63
CA SER A 108 2.93 -14.17 9.21
C SER A 108 2.07 -15.19 9.97
N GLN A 109 1.61 -16.28 9.34
CA GLN A 109 0.81 -17.32 10.00
C GLN A 109 1.48 -17.98 11.21
N LYS A 110 2.79 -18.22 11.20
CA LYS A 110 3.55 -18.79 12.34
C LYS A 110 3.60 -17.82 13.50
N VAL A 111 3.95 -16.57 13.21
CA VAL A 111 4.02 -15.46 14.15
C VAL A 111 2.65 -15.20 14.80
N LEU A 112 1.57 -15.36 14.02
CA LEU A 112 0.20 -15.41 14.52
C LEU A 112 0.02 -16.58 15.52
N ARG A 113 0.29 -17.83 15.11
CA ARG A 113 0.09 -19.03 15.97
C ARG A 113 0.86 -19.02 17.29
N VAL A 114 2.07 -18.45 17.31
CA VAL A 114 2.88 -18.31 18.54
C VAL A 114 2.23 -17.36 19.54
N GLY A 115 1.59 -16.28 19.08
CA GLY A 115 0.87 -15.35 19.95
C GLY A 115 -0.30 -16.02 20.69
N ASP A 116 -1.04 -16.91 20.02
CA ASP A 116 -2.15 -17.67 20.62
C ASP A 116 -1.65 -18.65 21.70
N GLY A 117 -0.48 -19.27 21.48
CA GLY A 117 0.10 -20.24 22.42
C GLY A 117 0.70 -19.61 23.69
N ALA A 118 0.99 -18.31 23.68
CA ALA A 118 1.52 -17.57 24.83
C ALA A 118 0.43 -16.98 25.73
N SER A 119 -0.85 -17.02 25.31
CA SER A 119 -1.99 -16.49 26.05
C SER A 119 -2.82 -17.58 26.76
N ASN A 120 -2.35 -18.84 26.75
CA ASN A 120 -2.94 -19.98 27.48
C ASN A 120 -2.02 -20.44 28.61
#